data_AF-A0A1G3PT73-F1
#
_entry.id   AF-A0A1G3PT73-F1
#
_cell.length_a   1.000
_cell.length_b   1.000
_cell.length_c   1.000
_cell.angle_alpha   90.00
_cell.angle_beta   90.00
_cell.angle_gamma   90.00
#
_symmetry.space_group_name_H-M   'P 1'
#
loop_
_entity.id
_entity.type
_entity.pdbx_description
1 polymer ?
#
loop_
_entity_poly.entity_id
_entity_poly.type
_entity_poly.pdbx_seq_one_letter_code
_entity_poly.pdbx_strand_id
1 'polypeptide(L)'
;MLRITSYVLLLLFSTTTMLTSSKNQLDSKGSYFSLKDVNLKNPQNVLDYFLLLPNDFFSEFNQKGYNIMSNFIHGKSSLEWAKIDDVVIDKKNAFIHISVNINESVYYVDFTYFLDSKQEKVFGFTTRIFRQQLTNSFSAIFLEYKDKKYYKINGKVLPNINFQTFWDESLKLPEKKYQIYQLEYILPQHGTTVSVYFHEIYFLIDPFDNSHDKYGIDQNDYYSKVITKYKYGKIDLSWNKEKGIFSFKKKYTISEVEEDYDCECK
;
A
#
# COMPACT_ATOMS: atom_id res chain seq x y z
N MET A 1 51.69 17.37 -4.49
CA MET A 1 52.09 16.08 -5.07
C MET A 1 52.26 15.09 -3.91
N LEU A 2 51.24 14.32 -3.58
CA LEU A 2 51.34 13.20 -2.64
C LEU A 2 50.24 12.18 -2.98
N ARG A 3 50.70 11.00 -3.41
CA ARG A 3 49.89 9.81 -3.65
C ARG A 3 49.56 9.16 -2.31
N ILE A 4 48.32 8.75 -2.12
CA ILE A 4 47.99 7.66 -1.21
C ILE A 4 47.06 6.71 -1.95
N THR A 5 47.59 5.52 -2.20
CA THR A 5 46.93 4.34 -2.76
C THR A 5 46.51 3.40 -1.63
N SER A 6 45.42 2.66 -1.89
CA SER A 6 45.01 1.39 -1.28
C SER A 6 44.30 1.50 0.09
N TYR A 7 43.28 0.72 0.46
CA TYR A 7 42.86 -0.63 0.06
C TYR A 7 41.32 -0.81 0.09
N VAL A 8 40.90 -1.79 -0.70
CA VAL A 8 39.58 -2.43 -0.81
C VAL A 8 39.14 -3.10 0.50
N LEU A 9 37.84 -2.97 0.83
CA LEU A 9 37.13 -4.04 1.55
C LEU A 9 35.69 -4.14 1.00
N LEU A 10 35.51 -4.99 -0.01
CA LEU A 10 34.22 -5.51 -0.43
C LEU A 10 33.72 -6.49 0.63
N LEU A 11 32.64 -6.16 1.33
CA LEU A 11 31.86 -7.15 2.07
C LEU A 11 30.79 -7.72 1.13
N LEU A 12 31.16 -8.81 0.45
CA LEU A 12 30.23 -9.74 -0.16
C LEU A 12 29.67 -10.64 0.95
N PHE A 13 28.46 -10.35 1.43
CA PHE A 13 27.69 -11.35 2.17
C PHE A 13 26.91 -12.20 1.17
N SER A 14 27.45 -13.39 0.91
CA SER A 14 26.73 -14.50 0.30
C SER A 14 25.88 -15.19 1.37
N THR A 15 24.61 -14.84 1.48
CA THR A 15 23.63 -15.71 2.15
C THR A 15 22.89 -16.51 1.08
N THR A 16 23.52 -17.61 0.67
CA THR A 16 22.87 -18.68 -0.08
C THR A 16 22.01 -19.48 0.88
N THR A 17 20.84 -18.96 1.26
CA THR A 17 19.84 -19.77 1.95
C THR A 17 19.21 -20.70 0.91
N MET A 18 19.60 -21.97 0.95
CA MET A 18 18.95 -23.04 0.18
C MET A 18 17.48 -23.12 0.59
N LEU A 19 16.58 -22.76 -0.33
CA LEU A 19 15.16 -23.08 -0.27
C LEU A 19 14.99 -24.60 -0.48
N THR A 20 15.11 -25.39 0.59
CA THR A 20 14.72 -26.80 0.57
C THR A 20 13.31 -26.97 1.17
N SER A 21 12.38 -27.39 0.31
CA SER A 21 11.15 -28.11 0.65
C SER A 21 10.15 -27.41 1.60
N SER A 22 9.35 -26.48 1.08
CA SER A 22 8.04 -26.18 1.69
C SER A 22 6.97 -27.15 1.15
N LYS A 23 6.27 -27.82 2.05
CA LYS A 23 5.06 -28.60 1.73
C LYS A 23 3.94 -27.62 1.38
N ASN A 24 3.30 -27.88 0.24
CA ASN A 24 2.09 -27.23 -0.25
C ASN A 24 1.06 -26.99 0.87
N GLN A 25 0.58 -25.76 1.01
CA GLN A 25 -0.48 -25.40 1.96
C GLN A 25 -1.72 -24.86 1.23
N LEU A 26 -2.87 -25.10 1.89
CA LEU A 26 -4.23 -24.88 1.42
C LEU A 26 -4.76 -23.53 1.94
N ASP A 27 -5.32 -22.74 1.03
CA ASP A 27 -6.31 -21.70 1.35
C ASP A 27 -7.73 -22.30 1.27
N SER A 28 -8.71 -21.54 1.76
CA SER A 28 -10.13 -21.92 1.82
C SER A 28 -10.81 -22.08 0.45
N LYS A 29 -10.07 -21.90 -0.67
CA LYS A 29 -10.54 -22.11 -2.06
C LYS A 29 -9.51 -22.74 -3.03
N GLY A 30 -8.58 -23.55 -2.53
CA GLY A 30 -7.91 -24.61 -3.30
C GLY A 30 -6.94 -24.20 -4.41
N SER A 31 -6.16 -23.14 -4.27
CA SER A 31 -5.05 -22.86 -5.22
C SER A 31 -3.67 -22.91 -4.56
N TYR A 32 -3.00 -24.05 -4.72
CA TYR A 32 -1.60 -24.23 -4.32
C TYR A 32 -0.67 -23.33 -5.14
N PHE A 33 -0.16 -22.23 -4.58
CA PHE A 33 1.01 -21.59 -5.20
C PHE A 33 2.28 -22.29 -4.72
N SER A 34 3.06 -22.80 -5.67
CA SER A 34 4.34 -23.45 -5.41
C SER A 34 5.46 -22.42 -5.48
N LEU A 35 6.21 -22.25 -4.39
CA LEU A 35 7.46 -21.47 -4.41
C LEU A 35 8.54 -22.11 -5.29
N LYS A 36 8.36 -23.35 -5.75
CA LYS A 36 9.34 -24.03 -6.62
C LYS A 36 9.46 -23.37 -7.99
N ASP A 37 8.45 -22.61 -8.40
CA ASP A 37 8.42 -21.93 -9.71
C ASP A 37 8.94 -20.48 -9.63
N VAL A 38 9.41 -20.04 -8.45
CA VAL A 38 9.92 -18.69 -8.24
C VAL A 38 11.36 -18.57 -8.75
N ASN A 39 11.62 -17.57 -9.58
CA ASN A 39 12.96 -17.29 -10.12
C ASN A 39 13.51 -15.94 -9.64
N LEU A 40 14.10 -15.91 -8.45
CA LEU A 40 14.66 -14.67 -7.89
C LEU A 40 15.92 -14.18 -8.62
N LYS A 41 16.60 -15.04 -9.39
CA LYS A 41 17.79 -14.66 -10.17
C LYS A 41 17.41 -13.91 -11.45
N ASN A 42 16.26 -14.25 -12.02
CA ASN A 42 15.70 -13.65 -13.22
C ASN A 42 14.17 -13.53 -13.07
N PRO A 43 13.69 -12.54 -12.30
CA PRO A 43 12.26 -12.40 -12.00
C PRO A 43 11.45 -12.15 -13.27
N GLN A 44 10.37 -12.89 -13.47
CA GLN A 44 9.52 -12.81 -14.66
C GLN A 44 8.09 -12.41 -14.33
N ASN A 45 7.55 -12.88 -13.21
CA ASN A 45 6.15 -12.70 -12.84
C ASN A 45 6.00 -11.87 -11.54
N VAL A 46 4.77 -11.46 -11.23
CA VAL A 46 4.46 -10.62 -10.07
C VAL A 46 4.97 -11.20 -8.75
N LEU A 47 4.90 -12.53 -8.57
CA LEU A 47 5.35 -13.19 -7.35
C LEU A 47 6.86 -13.14 -7.20
N ASP A 48 7.62 -13.33 -8.30
CA ASP A 48 9.09 -13.20 -8.26
C ASP A 48 9.50 -11.81 -7.76
N TYR A 49 8.86 -10.77 -8.30
CA TYR A 49 9.13 -9.39 -7.93
C TYR A 49 8.69 -9.09 -6.50
N PHE A 50 7.52 -9.55 -6.08
CA PHE A 50 7.03 -9.37 -4.71
C PHE A 50 8.00 -9.95 -3.66
N LEU A 51 8.51 -11.16 -3.90
CA LEU A 51 9.47 -11.83 -3.03
C LEU A 51 10.86 -11.15 -2.98
N LEU A 52 11.12 -10.21 -3.88
CA LEU A 52 12.33 -9.38 -3.89
C LEU A 52 12.17 -8.07 -3.11
N LEU A 53 10.97 -7.75 -2.62
CA LEU A 53 10.75 -6.55 -1.81
C LEU A 53 11.57 -6.63 -0.51
N PRO A 54 12.32 -5.58 -0.14
CA PRO A 54 12.99 -5.51 1.15
C PRO A 54 12.00 -5.60 2.31
N ASN A 55 12.40 -6.24 3.42
CA ASN A 55 11.55 -6.39 4.60
C ASN A 55 11.08 -5.05 5.19
N ASP A 56 11.82 -3.98 4.96
CA ASP A 56 11.55 -2.63 5.47
C ASP A 56 10.22 -2.06 4.94
N PHE A 57 9.77 -2.51 3.75
CA PHE A 57 8.46 -2.19 3.18
C PHE A 57 7.30 -2.71 4.03
N PHE A 58 7.56 -3.72 4.85
CA PHE A 58 6.58 -4.36 5.73
C PHE A 58 6.80 -3.97 7.20
N SER A 59 7.63 -2.96 7.49
CA SER A 59 7.97 -2.56 8.86
C SER A 59 6.76 -2.29 9.75
N GLU A 60 5.66 -1.76 9.21
CA GLU A 60 4.41 -1.52 9.94
C GLU A 60 3.69 -2.82 10.39
N PHE A 61 3.95 -3.92 9.68
CA PHE A 61 3.42 -5.27 9.95
C PHE A 61 4.37 -6.06 10.84
N ASN A 62 5.67 -5.79 10.75
CA ASN A 62 6.71 -6.52 11.44
C ASN A 62 6.76 -6.13 12.93
N GLN A 63 5.83 -6.67 13.72
CA GLN A 63 5.72 -6.41 15.15
C GLN A 63 6.08 -7.66 15.96
N LYS A 64 6.86 -7.48 17.05
CA LYS A 64 7.08 -8.49 18.10
C LYS A 64 7.21 -9.94 17.60
N GLY A 65 8.12 -10.20 16.65
CA GLY A 65 8.40 -11.54 16.13
C GLY A 65 7.48 -12.00 14.99
N TYR A 66 6.46 -11.23 14.62
CA TYR A 66 5.70 -11.42 13.38
C TYR A 66 6.49 -10.81 12.20
N ASN A 67 6.63 -11.57 11.12
CA ASN A 67 7.18 -11.08 9.86
C ASN A 67 6.29 -11.57 8.72
N ILE A 68 5.59 -10.65 8.05
CA ILE A 68 4.59 -11.01 7.03
C ILE A 68 5.19 -11.77 5.87
N MET A 69 6.39 -11.39 5.41
CA MET A 69 7.05 -12.04 4.28
C MET A 69 7.49 -13.47 4.63
N SER A 70 8.08 -13.65 5.82
CA SER A 70 8.42 -14.97 6.36
C SER A 70 7.18 -15.85 6.49
N ASN A 71 6.11 -15.33 7.07
CA ASN A 71 4.86 -16.06 7.26
C ASN A 71 4.17 -16.39 5.94
N PHE A 72 4.24 -15.50 4.95
CA PHE A 72 3.77 -15.74 3.59
C PHE A 72 4.56 -16.87 2.91
N ILE A 73 5.89 -16.88 3.04
CA ILE A 73 6.76 -17.90 2.44
C ILE A 73 6.57 -19.27 3.12
N HIS A 74 6.45 -19.29 4.45
CA HIS A 74 6.41 -20.53 5.23
C HIS A 74 4.99 -21.03 5.54
N GLY A 75 3.97 -20.22 5.26
CA GLY A 75 2.55 -20.55 5.49
C GLY A 75 2.18 -20.76 6.96
N LYS A 76 3.06 -20.37 7.89
CA LYS A 76 2.80 -20.51 9.32
C LYS A 76 3.28 -19.26 10.04
N SER A 77 2.36 -18.55 10.64
CA SER A 77 2.69 -17.77 11.83
C SER A 77 2.89 -18.74 12.98
N SER A 78 4.03 -18.63 13.68
CA SER A 78 4.24 -19.34 14.96
C SER A 78 3.43 -18.71 16.11
N LEU A 79 2.71 -17.63 15.84
CA LEU A 79 2.03 -16.79 16.81
C LEU A 79 0.52 -16.95 16.63
N GLU A 80 -0.18 -17.43 17.67
CA GLU A 80 -1.63 -17.65 17.64
C GLU A 80 -2.44 -16.37 17.41
N TRP A 81 -1.87 -15.22 17.78
CA TRP A 81 -2.51 -13.90 17.66
C TRP A 81 -2.33 -13.23 16.29
N ALA A 82 -1.67 -13.90 15.34
CA ALA A 82 -1.46 -13.36 14.01
C ALA A 82 -1.61 -14.45 12.95
N LYS A 83 -2.53 -14.27 12.01
CA LYS A 83 -2.86 -15.27 11.00
C LYS A 83 -3.06 -14.59 9.65
N ILE A 84 -2.47 -15.18 8.60
CA ILE A 84 -2.82 -14.83 7.22
C ILE A 84 -4.19 -15.46 6.93
N ASP A 85 -5.19 -14.64 6.64
CA ASP A 85 -6.56 -15.11 6.42
C ASP A 85 -6.85 -15.41 4.96
N ASP A 86 -6.36 -14.55 4.07
CA ASP A 86 -6.52 -14.72 2.64
C ASP A 86 -5.27 -14.30 1.86
N VAL A 87 -5.02 -15.00 0.77
CA VAL A 87 -3.94 -14.73 -0.17
C VAL A 87 -4.47 -14.90 -1.59
N VAL A 88 -4.50 -13.82 -2.34
CA VAL A 88 -4.84 -13.84 -3.76
C VAL A 88 -3.58 -13.60 -4.56
N ILE A 89 -3.23 -14.52 -5.47
CA ILE A 89 -2.14 -14.35 -6.43
C ILE A 89 -2.69 -14.51 -7.84
N ASP A 90 -3.00 -13.39 -8.48
CA ASP A 90 -3.47 -13.34 -9.86
C ASP A 90 -2.28 -13.08 -10.79
N LYS A 91 -1.62 -14.16 -11.22
CA LYS A 91 -0.47 -14.07 -12.15
C LYS A 91 -0.84 -13.47 -13.50
N LYS A 92 -2.10 -13.65 -13.95
CA LYS A 92 -2.57 -13.16 -15.25
C LYS A 92 -2.67 -11.64 -15.26
N ASN A 93 -3.21 -11.06 -14.18
CA ASN A 93 -3.35 -9.62 -14.04
C ASN A 93 -2.23 -8.99 -13.22
N ALA A 94 -1.19 -9.76 -12.88
CA ALA A 94 -0.03 -9.33 -12.13
C ALA A 94 -0.40 -8.68 -10.78
N PHE A 95 -1.30 -9.31 -10.03
CA PHE A 95 -1.80 -8.77 -8.76
C PHE A 95 -1.60 -9.77 -7.62
N ILE A 96 -1.23 -9.25 -6.45
CA ILE A 96 -1.15 -9.98 -5.19
C ILE A 96 -1.91 -9.21 -4.14
N HIS A 97 -2.75 -9.91 -3.38
CA HIS A 97 -3.38 -9.41 -2.16
C HIS A 97 -3.08 -10.37 -1.02
N ILE A 98 -2.76 -9.82 0.15
CA ILE A 98 -2.59 -10.57 1.39
C ILE A 98 -3.40 -9.86 2.46
N SER A 99 -4.31 -10.58 3.11
CA SER A 99 -4.98 -10.13 4.32
C SER A 99 -4.46 -10.88 5.54
N VAL A 100 -4.25 -10.15 6.63
CA VAL A 100 -3.73 -10.69 7.88
C VAL A 100 -4.52 -10.10 9.04
N ASN A 101 -5.13 -10.96 9.84
CA ASN A 101 -5.59 -10.57 11.17
C ASN A 101 -4.44 -10.66 12.17
N ILE A 102 -4.18 -9.55 12.85
CA ILE A 102 -3.23 -9.46 13.96
C ILE A 102 -3.99 -8.85 15.15
N ASN A 103 -4.32 -9.68 16.14
CA ASN A 103 -5.25 -9.33 17.22
C ASN A 103 -6.60 -8.83 16.65
N GLU A 104 -7.01 -7.61 17.00
CA GLU A 104 -8.26 -6.95 16.58
C GLU A 104 -8.08 -6.04 15.35
N SER A 105 -6.98 -6.20 14.63
CA SER A 105 -6.63 -5.36 13.48
C SER A 105 -6.48 -6.21 12.22
N VAL A 106 -7.08 -5.73 11.13
CA VAL A 106 -6.95 -6.33 9.81
C VAL A 106 -5.92 -5.54 9.02
N TYR A 107 -4.96 -6.25 8.47
CA TYR A 107 -3.86 -5.71 7.70
C TYR A 107 -3.99 -6.22 6.27
N TYR A 108 -3.89 -5.32 5.30
CA TYR A 108 -3.90 -5.64 3.89
C TYR A 108 -2.59 -5.20 3.24
N VAL A 109 -2.07 -6.05 2.37
CA VAL A 109 -0.99 -5.75 1.44
C VAL A 109 -1.49 -6.01 0.05
N ASP A 110 -1.37 -5.01 -0.83
CA ASP A 110 -1.58 -5.21 -2.26
C ASP A 110 -0.30 -4.89 -3.03
N PHE A 111 -0.02 -5.69 -4.05
CA PHE A 111 1.11 -5.50 -4.94
C PHE A 111 0.71 -5.78 -6.38
N THR A 112 1.06 -4.86 -7.28
CA THR A 112 0.80 -5.00 -8.72
C THR A 112 1.91 -4.37 -9.55
N TYR A 113 1.88 -4.54 -10.87
CA TYR A 113 2.66 -3.70 -11.78
C TYR A 113 1.88 -3.23 -13.00
N PHE A 114 2.26 -2.06 -13.48
CA PHE A 114 1.79 -1.44 -14.71
C PHE A 114 2.91 -1.49 -15.75
N LEU A 115 2.57 -1.79 -16.99
CA LEU A 115 3.52 -1.80 -18.11
C LEU A 115 3.40 -0.51 -18.90
N ASP A 116 4.53 0.15 -19.16
CA ASP A 116 4.60 1.27 -20.10
C ASP A 116 4.65 0.78 -21.57
N SER A 117 4.77 1.71 -22.53
CA SER A 117 4.88 1.39 -23.96
C SER A 117 6.13 0.59 -24.32
N LYS A 118 7.18 0.65 -23.50
CA LYS A 118 8.43 -0.08 -23.63
C LYS A 118 8.45 -1.42 -22.89
N GLN A 119 7.32 -1.79 -22.26
CA GLN A 119 7.20 -2.99 -21.42
C GLN A 119 8.06 -2.92 -20.13
N GLU A 120 8.49 -1.71 -19.72
CA GLU A 120 9.07 -1.49 -18.40
C GLU A 120 7.96 -1.56 -17.35
N LYS A 121 8.29 -2.15 -16.19
CA LYS A 121 7.34 -2.35 -15.08
C LYS A 121 7.45 -1.21 -14.07
N VAL A 122 6.31 -0.60 -13.76
CA VAL A 122 6.13 0.27 -12.60
C VAL A 122 5.31 -0.49 -11.57
N PHE A 123 5.90 -0.79 -10.42
CA PHE A 123 5.25 -1.57 -9.38
C PHE A 123 4.46 -0.65 -8.44
N GLY A 124 3.25 -1.04 -8.08
CA GLY A 124 2.46 -0.44 -7.01
C GLY A 124 2.50 -1.36 -5.80
N PHE A 125 2.73 -0.79 -4.62
CA PHE A 125 2.67 -1.47 -3.33
C PHE A 125 1.84 -0.63 -2.36
N THR A 126 0.80 -1.22 -1.79
CA THR A 126 -0.05 -0.56 -0.80
C THR A 126 -0.15 -1.38 0.48
N THR A 127 -0.20 -0.66 1.60
CA THR A 127 -0.46 -1.24 2.91
C THR A 127 -1.64 -0.52 3.53
N ARG A 128 -2.58 -1.28 4.08
CA ARG A 128 -3.78 -0.75 4.73
C ARG A 128 -3.96 -1.46 6.06
N ILE A 129 -4.18 -0.71 7.12
CA ILE A 129 -4.39 -1.24 8.47
C ILE A 129 -5.74 -0.71 8.94
N PHE A 130 -6.67 -1.62 9.21
CA PHE A 130 -7.97 -1.33 9.78
C PHE A 130 -8.00 -1.82 11.22
N ARG A 131 -8.25 -0.91 12.16
CA ARG A 131 -8.25 -1.23 13.59
C ARG A 131 -9.61 -0.89 14.16
N GLN A 132 -10.29 -1.84 14.80
CA GLN A 132 -11.67 -1.64 15.27
C GLN A 132 -11.85 -0.44 16.22
N GLN A 133 -10.80 -0.08 16.98
CA GLN A 133 -10.83 1.01 17.97
C GLN A 133 -9.74 2.05 17.76
N LEU A 134 -8.95 1.96 16.66
CA LEU A 134 -7.76 2.79 16.44
C LEU A 134 -7.72 3.35 15.02
N THR A 135 -6.76 4.25 14.79
CA THR A 135 -6.56 4.93 13.50
C THR A 135 -6.26 3.93 12.41
N ASN A 136 -6.92 4.08 11.27
CA ASN A 136 -6.49 3.42 10.06
C ASN A 136 -5.14 4.01 9.61
N SER A 137 -4.32 3.18 9.00
CA SER A 137 -3.06 3.61 8.38
C SER A 137 -3.04 3.15 6.95
N PHE A 138 -2.68 4.06 6.06
CA PHE A 138 -2.63 3.82 4.63
C PHE A 138 -1.28 4.29 4.08
N SER A 139 -0.59 3.42 3.35
CA SER A 139 0.63 3.77 2.64
C SER A 139 0.55 3.26 1.20
N ALA A 140 1.13 4.05 0.30
CA ALA A 140 1.23 3.71 -1.11
C ALA A 140 2.59 4.10 -1.65
N ILE A 141 3.28 3.14 -2.27
CA ILE A 141 4.60 3.33 -2.86
C ILE A 141 4.58 2.83 -4.29
N PHE A 142 5.11 3.64 -5.20
CA PHE A 142 5.36 3.23 -6.57
C PHE A 142 6.85 3.08 -6.80
N LEU A 143 7.25 2.00 -7.46
CA LEU A 143 8.63 1.55 -7.57
C LEU A 143 9.03 1.23 -9.01
N GLU A 144 10.31 1.43 -9.33
CA GLU A 144 10.98 0.76 -10.45
C GLU A 144 11.98 -0.28 -9.92
N TYR A 145 12.13 -1.41 -10.63
CA TYR A 145 13.15 -2.41 -10.33
C TYR A 145 14.28 -2.34 -11.36
N LYS A 146 15.44 -1.83 -10.96
CA LYS A 146 16.63 -1.66 -11.82
C LYS A 146 17.88 -2.09 -11.05
N ASP A 147 18.87 -2.65 -11.73
CA ASP A 147 20.13 -3.10 -11.12
C ASP A 147 19.93 -3.99 -9.88
N LYS A 148 18.90 -4.84 -9.93
CA LYS A 148 18.47 -5.74 -8.86
C LYS A 148 17.99 -5.05 -7.57
N LYS A 149 17.56 -3.78 -7.65
CA LYS A 149 17.09 -2.98 -6.52
C LYS A 149 15.79 -2.24 -6.86
N TYR A 150 14.99 -1.98 -5.83
CA TYR A 150 13.80 -1.14 -5.94
C TYR A 150 14.12 0.33 -5.66
N TYR A 151 13.59 1.22 -6.49
CA TYR A 151 13.69 2.66 -6.33
C TYR A 151 12.31 3.30 -6.25
N LYS A 152 12.08 4.17 -5.26
CA LYS A 152 10.82 4.90 -5.09
C LYS A 152 10.67 5.99 -6.15
N ILE A 153 9.53 5.99 -6.83
CA ILE A 153 9.24 6.90 -7.95
C ILE A 153 7.87 7.57 -7.85
N ASN A 154 7.20 7.59 -6.69
CA ASN A 154 5.88 8.23 -6.51
C ASN A 154 5.78 9.61 -7.19
N GLY A 155 6.74 10.52 -6.95
CA GLY A 155 6.72 11.87 -7.51
C GLY A 155 6.96 11.95 -9.03
N LYS A 156 7.38 10.86 -9.68
CA LYS A 156 7.51 10.76 -11.13
C LYS A 156 6.24 10.23 -11.79
N VAL A 157 5.56 9.28 -11.13
CA VAL A 157 4.46 8.52 -11.75
C VAL A 157 3.08 8.95 -11.28
N LEU A 158 2.94 9.52 -10.09
CA LEU A 158 1.66 10.03 -9.59
C LEU A 158 1.52 11.52 -9.88
N PRO A 159 0.30 12.00 -10.21
CA PRO A 159 0.03 13.43 -10.17
C PRO A 159 0.11 13.93 -8.71
N ASN A 160 0.28 15.24 -8.53
CA ASN A 160 0.24 15.84 -7.20
C ASN A 160 -1.19 15.78 -6.64
N ILE A 161 -1.42 14.86 -5.70
CA ILE A 161 -2.68 14.70 -4.99
C ILE A 161 -2.49 15.22 -3.57
N ASN A 162 -3.31 16.21 -3.21
CA ASN A 162 -3.28 16.83 -1.90
C ASN A 162 -4.70 17.21 -1.46
N PHE A 163 -4.84 17.81 -0.28
CA PHE A 163 -6.13 18.24 0.26
C PHE A 163 -7.00 19.03 -0.74
N GLN A 164 -6.40 19.96 -1.51
CA GLN A 164 -7.14 20.77 -2.48
C GLN A 164 -7.72 19.92 -3.62
N THR A 165 -7.11 18.79 -3.95
CA THR A 165 -7.60 17.90 -5.01
C THR A 165 -9.02 17.40 -4.73
N PHE A 166 -9.39 17.27 -3.45
CA PHE A 166 -10.70 16.81 -2.97
C PHE A 166 -11.63 17.95 -2.54
N TRP A 167 -11.16 19.19 -2.58
CA TRP A 167 -11.91 20.38 -2.15
C TRP A 167 -12.76 20.96 -3.29
N ASP A 168 -13.83 21.70 -2.94
CA ASP A 168 -14.55 22.50 -3.92
C ASP A 168 -13.70 23.73 -4.30
N GLU A 169 -13.28 23.81 -5.57
CA GLU A 169 -12.46 24.90 -6.09
C GLU A 169 -13.13 26.29 -5.97
N SER A 170 -14.46 26.34 -5.84
CA SER A 170 -15.21 27.58 -5.60
C SER A 170 -15.14 28.07 -4.15
N LEU A 171 -14.70 27.22 -3.21
CA LEU A 171 -14.60 27.53 -1.80
C LEU A 171 -13.17 27.87 -1.40
N LYS A 172 -13.02 28.84 -0.50
CA LYS A 172 -11.72 29.12 0.13
C LYS A 172 -11.27 27.89 0.93
N LEU A 173 -10.03 27.46 0.72
CA LEU A 173 -9.42 26.40 1.53
C LEU A 173 -9.41 26.80 3.02
N PRO A 174 -9.65 25.85 3.94
CA PRO A 174 -9.51 26.10 5.36
C PRO A 174 -8.03 26.34 5.70
N GLU A 175 -7.77 26.94 6.87
CA GLU A 175 -6.41 27.17 7.35
C GLU A 175 -5.61 25.86 7.40
N LYS A 176 -4.29 25.96 7.24
CA LYS A 176 -3.41 24.78 7.07
C LYS A 176 -3.54 23.78 8.21
N LYS A 177 -3.80 24.24 9.44
CA LYS A 177 -4.01 23.39 10.61
C LYS A 177 -5.18 22.41 10.45
N TYR A 178 -6.23 22.76 9.70
CA TYR A 178 -7.37 21.87 9.45
C TYR A 178 -7.17 20.96 8.23
N GLN A 179 -6.09 21.12 7.45
CA GLN A 179 -5.83 20.29 6.27
C GLN A 179 -5.12 18.99 6.67
N ILE A 180 -5.70 18.26 7.63
CA ILE A 180 -5.21 16.97 8.16
C ILE A 180 -5.99 15.87 7.48
N TYR A 181 -5.30 14.96 6.79
CA TYR A 181 -5.91 13.90 5.99
C TYR A 181 -4.94 12.76 5.75
N GLN A 182 -5.49 11.62 5.36
CA GLN A 182 -4.79 10.48 4.78
C GLN A 182 -5.37 10.17 3.41
N LEU A 183 -4.57 9.50 2.58
CA LEU A 183 -5.01 9.02 1.28
C LEU A 183 -4.87 7.50 1.25
N GLU A 184 -5.96 6.82 0.96
CA GLU A 184 -5.95 5.38 0.70
C GLU A 184 -5.90 5.16 -0.80
N TYR A 185 -4.89 4.42 -1.27
CA TYR A 185 -4.79 4.02 -2.67
C TYR A 185 -5.23 2.56 -2.78
N ILE A 186 -6.17 2.29 -3.67
CA ILE A 186 -6.62 0.94 -4.01
C ILE A 186 -6.01 0.56 -5.35
N LEU A 187 -5.11 -0.42 -5.33
CA LEU A 187 -4.50 -0.98 -6.53
C LEU A 187 -5.50 -1.93 -7.21
N PRO A 188 -5.66 -1.87 -8.54
CA PRO A 188 -6.61 -2.72 -9.23
C PRO A 188 -6.09 -4.15 -9.35
N GLN A 189 -6.95 -5.14 -9.07
CA GLN A 189 -6.75 -6.50 -9.55
C GLN A 189 -6.98 -6.61 -11.06
N HIS A 190 -7.91 -5.82 -11.61
CA HIS A 190 -8.25 -5.81 -13.03
C HIS A 190 -8.19 -4.39 -13.61
N GLY A 191 -7.62 -4.27 -14.81
CA GLY A 191 -7.44 -2.99 -15.48
C GLY A 191 -6.27 -2.18 -14.90
N THR A 192 -6.26 -0.88 -15.16
CA THR A 192 -5.12 0.00 -14.85
C THR A 192 -5.54 1.30 -14.18
N THR A 193 -6.73 1.30 -13.57
CA THR A 193 -7.24 2.45 -12.82
C THR A 193 -6.95 2.24 -11.33
N VAL A 194 -6.25 3.20 -10.71
CA VAL A 194 -6.03 3.23 -9.26
C VAL A 194 -7.05 4.18 -8.66
N SER A 195 -7.77 3.75 -7.63
CA SER A 195 -8.68 4.64 -6.89
C SER A 195 -7.95 5.23 -5.68
N VAL A 196 -8.19 6.50 -5.40
CA VAL A 196 -7.62 7.24 -4.27
C VAL A 196 -8.76 7.81 -3.45
N TYR A 197 -8.92 7.32 -2.22
CA TYR A 197 -9.91 7.78 -1.28
C TYR A 197 -9.31 8.80 -0.32
N PHE A 198 -10.08 9.85 -0.08
CA PHE A 198 -9.76 10.83 0.96
C PHE A 198 -10.29 10.32 2.28
N HIS A 199 -9.41 10.22 3.28
CA HIS A 199 -9.78 9.86 4.63
C HIS A 199 -9.44 11.00 5.56
N GLU A 200 -10.43 11.46 6.32
CA GLU A 200 -10.19 12.27 7.49
C GLU A 200 -9.49 11.44 8.59
N ILE A 201 -8.55 12.06 9.30
CA ILE A 201 -7.90 11.38 10.43
C ILE A 201 -8.82 11.53 11.64
N TYR A 202 -9.67 10.53 11.88
CA TYR A 202 -10.61 10.50 13.02
C TYR A 202 -9.93 10.58 14.40
N PHE A 203 -8.63 10.26 14.48
CA PHE A 203 -7.89 10.16 15.75
C PHE A 203 -7.16 11.44 16.16
N LEU A 204 -7.93 12.51 16.37
CA LEU A 204 -7.49 13.53 17.31
C LEU A 204 -8.26 13.54 18.62
N ILE A 205 -9.34 12.77 18.72
CA ILE A 205 -10.26 12.89 19.84
C ILE A 205 -10.78 11.50 20.13
N ASP A 206 -10.03 10.76 20.95
CA ASP A 206 -10.66 9.73 21.76
C ASP A 206 -11.68 10.46 22.65
N PRO A 207 -12.99 10.19 22.53
CA PRO A 207 -13.99 10.86 23.38
C PRO A 207 -13.78 10.58 24.88
N PHE A 208 -12.90 9.64 25.24
CA PHE A 208 -12.56 9.25 26.60
C PHE A 208 -11.16 9.69 27.06
N ASP A 209 -10.31 10.22 26.16
CA ASP A 209 -8.98 10.73 26.49
C ASP A 209 -8.89 12.24 26.22
N ASN A 210 -9.14 13.02 27.28
CA ASN A 210 -9.01 14.48 27.29
C ASN A 210 -7.55 14.98 27.11
N SER A 211 -6.57 14.11 26.87
CA SER A 211 -5.15 14.48 26.89
C SER A 211 -4.50 14.78 25.54
N HIS A 212 -5.17 14.65 24.39
CA HIS A 212 -4.47 14.69 23.10
C HIS A 212 -5.05 15.61 22.03
N ASP A 213 -5.06 16.90 22.34
CA ASP A 213 -5.14 17.97 21.36
C ASP A 213 -3.80 18.11 20.60
N LYS A 214 -3.34 17.04 19.92
CA LYS A 214 -2.01 16.97 19.25
C LYS A 214 -1.78 18.11 18.25
N TYR A 215 -2.86 18.71 17.75
CA TYR A 215 -2.81 19.86 16.84
C TYR A 215 -3.53 21.12 17.35
N GLY A 216 -4.13 21.11 18.56
CA GLY A 216 -4.81 22.28 19.11
C GLY A 216 -6.11 22.63 18.37
N ILE A 217 -6.89 21.63 17.93
CA ILE A 217 -8.07 21.80 17.07
C ILE A 217 -9.31 21.19 17.72
N ASP A 218 -10.27 22.05 18.03
CA ASP A 218 -11.60 21.67 18.47
C ASP A 218 -12.35 20.80 17.44
N GLN A 219 -13.02 19.74 17.90
CA GLN A 219 -13.73 18.77 17.05
C GLN A 219 -14.81 19.43 16.21
N ASN A 220 -15.63 20.25 16.85
CA ASN A 220 -16.80 20.86 16.21
C ASN A 220 -16.33 21.88 15.17
N ASP A 221 -15.24 22.57 15.47
CA ASP A 221 -14.58 23.48 14.56
C ASP A 221 -13.98 22.74 13.35
N TYR A 222 -13.32 21.58 13.54
CA TYR A 222 -12.85 20.76 12.41
C TYR A 222 -14.02 20.23 11.57
N TYR A 223 -15.06 19.69 12.20
CA TYR A 223 -16.23 19.14 11.52
C TYR A 223 -16.94 20.20 10.64
N SER A 224 -17.18 21.38 11.21
CA SER A 224 -17.84 22.49 10.50
C SER A 224 -16.96 23.17 9.44
N LYS A 225 -15.64 23.08 9.55
CA LYS A 225 -14.69 23.67 8.57
C LYS A 225 -14.26 22.72 7.48
N VAL A 226 -14.26 21.40 7.72
CA VAL A 226 -13.68 20.41 6.81
C VAL A 226 -14.70 19.35 6.44
N ILE A 227 -15.18 18.54 7.40
CA ILE A 227 -15.96 17.32 7.13
C ILE A 227 -17.22 17.65 6.32
N THR A 228 -17.90 18.73 6.68
CA THR A 228 -19.13 19.17 5.99
C THR A 228 -18.90 19.83 4.62
N LYS A 229 -17.65 19.97 4.16
CA LYS A 229 -17.30 20.87 3.05
C LYS A 229 -16.37 20.30 1.98
N TYR A 230 -15.65 19.21 2.24
CA TYR A 230 -14.90 18.58 1.15
C TYR A 230 -15.89 18.00 0.13
N LYS A 231 -15.53 18.07 -1.16
CA LYS A 231 -16.49 17.80 -2.25
C LYS A 231 -16.39 16.37 -2.74
N TYR A 232 -15.17 15.89 -2.90
CA TYR A 232 -14.88 14.60 -3.51
C TYR A 232 -14.38 13.63 -2.44
N GLY A 233 -14.97 12.44 -2.35
CA GLY A 233 -14.49 11.36 -1.47
C GLY A 233 -13.49 10.43 -2.17
N LYS A 234 -13.55 10.35 -3.50
CA LYS A 234 -12.75 9.43 -4.31
C LYS A 234 -12.27 10.09 -5.61
N ILE A 235 -11.08 9.70 -6.04
CA ILE A 235 -10.51 10.06 -7.34
C ILE A 235 -9.98 8.81 -8.01
N ASP A 236 -10.34 8.61 -9.28
CA ASP A 236 -9.73 7.59 -10.12
C ASP A 236 -8.57 8.18 -10.91
N LEU A 237 -7.46 7.44 -10.92
CA LEU A 237 -6.27 7.71 -11.71
C LEU A 237 -6.14 6.66 -12.81
N SER A 238 -6.02 7.08 -14.06
CA SER A 238 -5.77 6.19 -15.19
C SER A 238 -4.28 6.10 -15.50
N TRP A 239 -3.76 4.88 -15.70
CA TRP A 239 -2.43 4.68 -16.24
C TRP A 239 -2.33 5.14 -17.71
N ASN A 240 -1.42 6.06 -17.98
CA ASN A 240 -1.02 6.43 -19.34
C ASN A 240 0.20 5.61 -19.75
N LYS A 241 -0.03 4.53 -20.50
CA LYS A 241 1.01 3.60 -20.96
C LYS A 241 2.13 4.29 -21.76
N GLU A 242 1.79 5.26 -22.60
CA GLU A 242 2.76 5.95 -23.45
C GLU A 242 3.73 6.82 -22.66
N LYS A 243 3.25 7.42 -21.57
CA LYS A 243 4.05 8.30 -20.71
C LYS A 243 4.65 7.60 -19.50
N GLY A 244 4.17 6.40 -19.15
CA GLY A 244 4.57 5.70 -17.94
C GLY A 244 4.17 6.43 -16.65
N ILE A 245 3.04 7.15 -16.66
CA ILE A 245 2.55 7.93 -15.51
C ILE A 245 1.03 7.81 -15.37
N PHE A 246 0.51 8.11 -14.18
CA PHE A 246 -0.91 8.25 -13.90
C PHE A 246 -1.40 9.66 -14.20
N SER A 247 -2.67 9.76 -14.63
CA SER A 247 -3.39 11.02 -14.81
C SER A 247 -4.76 10.96 -14.15
N PHE A 248 -5.28 12.11 -13.74
CA PHE A 248 -6.66 12.22 -13.26
C PHE A 248 -7.65 11.75 -14.32
N LYS A 249 -8.53 10.81 -13.96
CA LYS A 249 -9.57 10.26 -14.84
C LYS A 249 -10.94 10.82 -14.46
N LYS A 250 -11.36 10.61 -13.21
CA LYS A 250 -12.66 11.05 -12.68
C LYS A 250 -12.54 11.37 -11.20
N LYS A 251 -13.30 12.36 -10.73
CA LYS A 251 -13.54 12.62 -9.30
C LYS A 251 -14.99 12.26 -8.98
N TYR A 252 -15.22 11.71 -7.79
CA TYR A 252 -16.54 11.30 -7.32
C TYR A 252 -16.85 12.07 -6.05
N THR A 253 -18.05 12.64 -6.00
CA THR A 253 -18.58 13.33 -4.82
C THR A 253 -18.76 12.36 -3.67
N ILE A 254 -18.84 12.87 -2.43
CA ILE A 254 -19.07 12.03 -1.25
C ILE A 254 -20.35 11.20 -1.41
N SER A 255 -21.44 11.81 -1.88
CA SER A 255 -22.71 11.12 -2.12
C SER A 255 -22.60 9.98 -3.14
N GLU A 256 -21.83 10.18 -4.22
CA GLU A 256 -21.58 9.10 -5.20
C GLU A 256 -20.76 7.96 -4.59
N VAL A 257 -19.92 8.22 -3.59
CA VAL A 257 -19.09 7.19 -2.93
C VAL A 257 -19.89 6.40 -1.90
N GLU A 258 -20.79 7.04 -1.16
CA GLU A 258 -21.66 6.36 -0.17
C GLU A 258 -22.64 5.38 -0.83
N GLU A 259 -23.20 5.75 -1.99
CA GLU A 259 -24.09 4.88 -2.77
C GLU A 259 -23.41 3.57 -3.25
N ASP A 260 -22.09 3.61 -3.49
CA ASP A 260 -21.31 2.44 -3.88
C ASP A 260 -21.17 1.43 -2.70
N TYR A 261 -21.08 1.91 -1.45
CA TYR A 261 -20.95 1.03 -0.27
C TYR A 261 -22.24 0.28 0.07
N ASP A 262 -23.41 0.88 -0.15
CA ASP A 262 -24.71 0.26 0.14
C ASP A 262 -25.09 -0.87 -0.85
N CYS A 263 -24.41 -0.95 -1.99
CA CYS A 263 -24.69 -1.95 -3.01
C CYS A 263 -23.94 -3.29 -2.81
N GLU A 264 -22.92 -3.36 -1.95
CA GLU A 264 -22.14 -4.59 -1.71
C GLU A 264 -22.66 -5.44 -0.54
N CYS A 265 -23.74 -5.02 0.14
CA CYS A 265 -24.36 -5.75 1.26
C CYS A 265 -25.64 -6.54 0.91
N LYS A 266 -25.82 -6.96 -0.35
CA LYS A 266 -26.95 -7.81 -0.77
C LYS A 266 -26.52 -9.17 -1.32
#